data_AF-T1KVU9-F1
#
_entry.id   AF-T1KVU9-F1
#
_cell.length_a   1.000
_cell.length_b   1.000
_cell.length_c   1.000
_cell.angle_alpha   90.00
_cell.angle_beta   90.00
_cell.angle_gamma   90.00
#
_symmetry.space_group_name_H-M   'P 1'
#
loop_
_entity.id
_entity.type
_entity.pdbx_description
1 polymer ?
#
loop_
_entity_poly.entity_id
_entity_poly.type
_entity_poly.pdbx_seq_one_letter_code
_entity_poly.pdbx_strand_id
1 'polypeptide(L)'
;MTLRFDSIDRVGCYYLEHPEEPQTRQLMAILQKKLDDGTISKSIDQVSLIRGIKPNIADVIARCHQNSSLYNVLQPNKYNSIQLPNNKIIAGFNLSNVLEFKGRYKIEARLRRLLDNVNFDPSSIVILTHKATSLLERLKDSNLDDLNFSSFSNLMYQKITPLDLHNVSIELKAEVKKLPTSQISYSAELADIGIILDGYHNQLKEVQDSLSKLNRAAQKIKDKSSYGSRGIRDALTILIKQAKSAQYLIEKNGKNAIKEDAEHFINDLGALIDQYAQHVFDQVSIKHNFVFQSFIPYFDKSNFLSS
;
A
#
# COMPACT_ATOMS: atom_id res chain seq x y z
N MET A 1 -12.68 -55.60 25.14
CA MET A 1 -11.66 -56.62 25.37
C MET A 1 -10.49 -55.95 26.07
N THR A 2 -10.38 -56.19 27.37
CA THR A 2 -9.36 -55.67 28.27
C THR A 2 -7.99 -56.14 27.79
N LEU A 3 -7.11 -55.24 27.33
CA LEU A 3 -5.70 -55.58 27.19
C LEU A 3 -5.13 -55.66 28.60
N ARG A 4 -4.95 -56.89 29.09
CA ARG A 4 -4.00 -57.17 30.16
C ARG A 4 -2.65 -56.71 29.65
N PHE A 5 -2.18 -55.58 30.15
CA PHE A 5 -0.75 -55.27 30.14
C PHE A 5 -0.08 -56.33 31.02
N ASP A 6 0.83 -57.10 30.45
CA ASP A 6 1.69 -57.99 31.22
C ASP A 6 2.40 -57.17 32.31
N SER A 7 2.69 -57.82 33.44
CA SER A 7 3.31 -57.16 34.60
C SER A 7 4.59 -56.41 34.26
N ILE A 8 5.28 -56.81 33.18
CA ILE A 8 6.53 -56.22 32.70
C ILE A 8 6.32 -54.80 32.12
N ASP A 9 5.22 -54.55 31.40
CA ASP A 9 4.94 -53.22 30.83
C ASP A 9 4.57 -52.20 31.91
N ARG A 10 3.85 -52.64 32.96
CA ARG A 10 3.56 -51.80 34.14
C ARG A 10 4.80 -51.46 34.93
N VAL A 11 5.75 -52.40 35.04
CA VAL A 11 7.02 -52.19 35.75
C VAL A 11 7.91 -51.21 34.97
N GLY A 12 7.98 -51.35 33.64
CA GLY A 12 8.70 -50.39 32.79
C GLY A 12 8.14 -48.97 32.87
N CYS A 13 6.82 -48.81 32.77
CA CYS A 13 6.17 -47.51 32.87
C CYS A 13 6.27 -46.90 34.29
N TYR A 14 6.18 -47.71 35.35
CA TYR A 14 6.34 -47.22 36.73
C TYR A 14 7.69 -46.52 36.94
N TYR A 15 8.78 -47.15 36.46
CA TYR A 15 10.12 -46.57 36.52
C TYR A 15 10.28 -45.38 35.58
N LEU A 16 9.51 -45.26 34.51
CA LEU A 16 9.52 -44.05 33.68
C LEU A 16 8.78 -42.91 34.40
N GLU A 17 7.68 -43.20 35.07
CA GLU A 17 6.83 -42.24 35.78
C GLU A 17 7.45 -41.69 37.08
N HIS A 18 8.33 -42.45 37.73
CA HIS A 18 8.96 -42.10 39.02
C HIS A 18 10.51 -42.02 38.93
N PRO A 19 11.07 -41.07 38.14
CA PRO A 19 12.51 -40.92 37.89
C PRO A 19 13.33 -40.57 39.15
N GLU A 20 12.70 -40.01 40.18
CA GLU A 20 13.32 -39.61 41.45
C GLU A 20 13.70 -40.79 42.34
N GLU A 21 13.09 -41.96 42.16
CA GLU A 21 13.33 -43.13 42.99
C GLU A 21 14.74 -43.72 42.79
N PRO A 22 15.42 -44.18 43.86
CA PRO A 22 16.76 -44.75 43.75
C PRO A 22 16.83 -46.00 42.85
N GLN A 23 15.79 -46.83 42.83
CA GLN A 23 15.71 -48.06 42.04
C GLN A 23 15.57 -47.76 40.55
N THR A 24 14.73 -46.77 40.21
CA THR A 24 14.62 -46.21 38.86
C THR A 24 15.98 -45.71 38.35
N ARG A 25 16.70 -44.94 39.17
CA ARG A 25 18.03 -44.41 38.81
C ARG A 25 19.03 -45.53 38.52
N GLN A 26 19.01 -46.62 39.27
CA GLN A 26 19.85 -47.79 39.02
C GLN A 26 19.48 -48.50 37.72
N LEU A 27 18.20 -48.72 37.45
CA LEU A 27 17.73 -49.34 36.21
C LEU A 27 18.11 -48.50 34.98
N MET A 28 17.90 -47.18 35.04
CA MET A 28 18.25 -46.26 33.96
C MET A 28 19.76 -46.19 33.74
N ALA A 29 20.58 -46.27 34.81
CA ALA A 29 22.03 -46.34 34.69
C ALA A 29 22.50 -47.64 34.00
N ILE A 30 21.82 -48.76 34.25
CA ILE A 30 22.10 -50.04 33.55
C ILE A 30 21.70 -49.94 32.06
N LEU A 31 20.56 -49.33 31.76
CA LEU A 31 20.12 -49.10 30.38
C LEU A 31 21.07 -48.17 29.62
N GLN A 32 21.50 -47.08 30.26
CA GLN A 32 22.50 -46.16 29.73
C GLN A 32 23.82 -46.88 29.44
N LYS A 33 24.30 -47.70 30.39
CA LYS A 33 25.51 -48.51 30.22
C LYS A 33 25.39 -49.49 29.04
N LYS A 34 24.25 -50.18 28.90
CA LYS A 34 24.01 -51.09 27.76
C LYS A 34 23.92 -50.38 26.41
N LEU A 35 23.43 -49.13 26.41
CA LEU A 35 23.42 -48.27 25.24
C LEU A 35 24.84 -47.81 24.87
N ASP A 36 25.64 -47.48 25.89
CA ASP A 36 27.01 -47.01 25.75
C ASP A 36 28.01 -48.10 25.33
N ASP A 37 27.80 -49.32 25.81
CA ASP A 37 28.56 -50.52 25.48
C ASP A 37 28.17 -51.09 24.09
N GLY A 38 27.27 -50.41 23.35
CA GLY A 38 26.90 -50.74 21.98
C GLY A 38 26.11 -52.04 21.83
N THR A 39 25.71 -52.69 22.93
CA THR A 39 25.02 -53.99 22.89
C THR A 39 23.59 -53.87 22.36
N ILE A 40 22.93 -52.73 22.60
CA ILE A 40 21.63 -52.37 22.01
C ILE A 40 21.77 -51.82 20.58
N SER A 41 22.95 -51.31 20.22
CA SER A 41 23.21 -50.65 18.93
C SER A 41 23.24 -51.60 17.72
N LYS A 42 23.21 -52.92 17.92
CA LYS A 42 23.11 -53.89 16.80
C LYS A 42 21.72 -53.90 16.14
N SER A 43 20.70 -53.30 16.76
CA SER A 43 19.35 -53.18 16.20
C SER A 43 18.90 -51.75 15.90
N ILE A 44 19.65 -50.73 16.32
CA ILE A 44 19.35 -49.31 16.07
C ILE A 44 20.67 -48.63 15.67
N ASP A 45 20.81 -48.28 14.39
CA ASP A 45 22.01 -47.69 13.84
C ASP A 45 22.31 -46.29 14.41
N GLN A 46 23.35 -46.25 15.25
CA GLN A 46 24.43 -45.25 15.27
C GLN A 46 24.05 -43.77 15.47
N VAL A 47 23.93 -43.38 16.74
CA VAL A 47 24.25 -42.02 17.21
C VAL A 47 25.56 -42.12 18.00
N SER A 48 26.63 -41.45 17.54
CA SER A 48 27.91 -41.39 18.26
C SER A 48 28.33 -39.94 18.49
N LEU A 49 28.87 -39.64 19.67
CA LEU A 49 29.27 -38.30 20.08
C LEU A 49 30.77 -38.12 19.85
N ILE A 50 31.14 -37.16 19.00
CA ILE A 50 32.53 -36.96 18.54
C ILE A 50 33.39 -36.26 19.62
N ARG A 51 32.78 -35.56 20.59
CA ARG A 51 33.42 -35.04 21.83
C ARG A 51 32.35 -34.43 22.74
N GLY A 52 32.27 -34.86 24.00
CA GLY A 52 31.34 -34.33 25.00
C GLY A 52 30.70 -35.42 25.86
N ILE A 53 30.09 -35.02 26.98
CA ILE A 53 29.33 -35.90 27.89
C ILE A 53 28.14 -36.47 27.12
N LYS A 54 27.92 -37.79 27.15
CA LYS A 54 26.74 -38.40 26.53
C LYS A 54 25.46 -37.97 27.26
N PRO A 55 24.34 -37.70 26.56
CA PRO A 55 23.09 -37.40 27.22
C PRO A 55 22.70 -38.59 28.09
N ASN A 56 22.62 -38.36 29.39
CA ASN A 56 22.12 -39.35 30.33
C ASN A 56 20.61 -39.53 30.08
N ILE A 57 20.22 -40.71 29.59
CA ILE A 57 18.84 -41.06 29.29
C ILE A 57 17.95 -40.90 30.52
N ALA A 58 18.45 -41.24 31.72
CA ALA A 58 17.71 -41.04 32.97
C ALA A 58 17.36 -39.56 33.17
N ASP A 59 18.32 -38.68 32.93
CA ASP A 59 18.13 -37.24 33.09
C ASP A 59 17.23 -36.66 31.98
N VAL A 60 17.30 -37.20 30.76
CA VAL A 60 16.41 -36.81 29.65
C VAL A 60 14.97 -37.20 29.96
N ILE A 61 14.72 -38.44 30.38
CA ILE A 61 13.38 -38.94 30.77
C ILE A 61 12.84 -38.15 31.96
N ALA A 62 13.66 -37.94 33.00
CA ALA A 62 13.28 -37.14 34.16
C ALA A 62 12.86 -35.72 33.76
N ARG A 63 13.61 -35.07 32.84
CA ARG A 63 13.25 -33.74 32.31
C ARG A 63 12.01 -33.76 31.43
N CYS A 64 11.76 -34.82 30.65
CA CYS A 64 10.53 -34.98 29.88
C CYS A 64 9.29 -34.94 30.80
N HIS A 65 9.39 -35.54 31.99
CA HIS A 65 8.29 -35.63 32.95
C HIS A 65 8.07 -34.32 33.73
N GLN A 66 9.03 -33.40 33.68
CA GLN A 66 8.94 -32.07 34.32
C GLN A 66 8.28 -31.01 33.42
N ASN A 67 7.50 -31.39 32.41
CA ASN A 67 6.82 -30.47 31.49
C ASN A 67 7.76 -29.43 30.82
N SER A 68 9.01 -29.81 30.59
CA SER A 68 10.03 -28.94 29.98
C SER A 68 9.96 -28.97 28.45
N SER A 69 10.35 -27.86 27.79
CA SER A 69 10.46 -27.84 26.32
C SER A 69 11.53 -28.82 25.83
N LEU A 70 11.39 -29.29 24.58
CA LEU A 70 12.36 -30.22 23.99
C LEU A 70 13.79 -29.66 24.02
N TYR A 71 13.94 -28.35 23.86
CA TYR A 71 15.23 -27.66 24.00
C TYR A 71 15.81 -27.80 25.42
N ASN A 72 14.98 -27.62 26.46
CA ASN A 72 15.40 -27.77 27.86
C ASN A 72 15.66 -29.22 28.26
N VAL A 73 14.93 -30.17 27.67
CA VAL A 73 15.09 -31.62 27.87
C VAL A 73 16.40 -32.11 27.25
N LEU A 74 16.62 -31.76 25.97
CA LEU A 74 17.77 -32.21 25.21
C LEU A 74 19.02 -31.41 25.53
N GLN A 75 18.91 -30.18 26.04
CA GLN A 75 20.06 -29.31 26.36
C GLN A 75 21.09 -29.24 25.22
N PRO A 76 20.67 -28.96 23.96
CA PRO A 76 21.57 -28.97 22.81
C PRO A 76 22.66 -27.90 22.90
N ASN A 77 22.52 -26.93 23.81
CA ASN A 77 23.54 -25.94 24.17
C ASN A 77 24.71 -26.53 24.96
N LYS A 78 24.58 -27.70 25.59
CA LYS A 78 25.66 -28.37 26.34
C LYS A 78 26.53 -29.25 25.47
N TYR A 79 26.11 -29.56 24.24
CA TYR A 79 26.85 -30.41 23.32
C TYR A 79 27.43 -29.57 22.19
N ASN A 80 28.74 -29.62 22.01
CA ASN A 80 29.40 -28.84 20.95
C ASN A 80 29.05 -29.34 19.54
N SER A 81 28.81 -30.65 19.40
CA SER A 81 28.46 -31.28 18.12
C SER A 81 27.83 -32.66 18.31
N ILE A 82 26.69 -32.92 17.66
CA ILE A 82 25.98 -34.21 17.64
C ILE A 82 26.10 -34.80 16.23
N GLN A 83 26.58 -36.03 16.09
CA GLN A 83 26.59 -36.74 14.81
C GLN A 83 25.32 -37.60 14.68
N LEU A 84 24.50 -37.30 13.68
CA LEU A 84 23.34 -38.09 13.27
C LEU A 84 23.75 -39.25 12.35
N PRO A 85 22.86 -40.24 12.15
CA PRO A 85 23.01 -41.25 11.10
C PRO A 85 23.33 -40.59 9.74
N ASN A 86 24.17 -41.25 8.92
CA ASN A 86 24.71 -40.73 7.65
C ASN A 86 25.78 -39.63 7.78
N ASN A 87 26.59 -39.64 8.85
CA ASN A 87 27.70 -38.71 9.10
C ASN A 87 27.31 -37.22 9.19
N LYS A 88 26.04 -36.88 9.40
CA LYS A 88 25.60 -35.48 9.48
C LYS A 88 25.91 -34.91 10.86
N ILE A 89 26.79 -33.90 10.94
CA ILE A 89 27.16 -33.24 12.19
C ILE A 89 26.26 -32.02 12.40
N ILE A 90 25.55 -31.97 13.52
CA ILE A 90 24.80 -30.80 14.00
C ILE A 90 25.64 -30.11 15.07
N ALA A 91 25.98 -28.84 14.87
CA ALA A 91 26.63 -28.04 15.89
C ALA A 91 25.68 -27.75 17.07
N GLY A 92 26.24 -27.63 18.27
CA GLY A 92 25.51 -27.19 19.46
C GLY A 92 24.71 -25.92 19.19
N PHE A 93 23.43 -25.93 19.53
CA PHE A 93 22.55 -24.80 19.33
C PHE A 93 22.33 -24.07 20.65
N ASN A 94 22.86 -22.85 20.75
CA ASN A 94 22.55 -21.95 21.85
C ASN A 94 21.37 -21.05 21.44
N LEU A 95 20.22 -21.21 22.12
CA LEU A 95 19.01 -20.45 21.86
C LEU A 95 19.18 -18.94 22.09
N SER A 96 20.07 -18.52 23.00
CA SER A 96 20.40 -17.10 23.21
C SER A 96 20.94 -16.42 21.95
N ASN A 97 21.52 -17.19 21.02
CA ASN A 97 21.98 -16.67 19.74
C ASN A 97 20.81 -16.09 18.92
N VAL A 98 19.58 -16.59 19.10
CA VAL A 98 18.39 -16.07 18.39
C VAL A 98 18.15 -14.61 18.77
N LEU A 99 18.30 -14.25 20.05
CA LEU A 99 18.15 -12.88 20.54
C LEU A 99 19.24 -11.95 19.98
N GLU A 100 20.44 -12.48 19.74
CA GLU A 100 21.56 -11.73 19.17
C GLU A 100 21.55 -11.68 17.63
N PHE A 101 20.54 -12.25 16.97
CA PHE A 101 20.48 -12.36 15.51
C PHE A 101 20.70 -11.02 14.80
N LYS A 102 19.96 -9.98 15.21
CA LYS A 102 20.07 -8.63 14.63
C LYS A 102 21.50 -8.08 14.71
N GLY A 103 22.15 -8.23 15.87
CA GLY A 103 23.51 -7.78 16.14
C GLY A 103 24.57 -8.56 15.36
N ARG A 104 24.48 -9.90 15.36
CA ARG A 104 25.43 -10.79 14.67
C ARG A 104 25.50 -10.54 13.17
N TYR A 105 24.35 -10.30 12.54
CA TYR A 105 24.28 -9.99 11.11
C TYR A 105 24.47 -8.50 10.80
N LYS A 106 24.64 -7.65 11.84
CA LYS A 106 24.79 -6.19 11.73
C LYS A 106 23.68 -5.57 10.86
N ILE A 107 22.44 -6.03 11.05
CA ILE A 107 21.31 -5.71 10.16
C ILE A 107 21.08 -4.21 10.13
N GLU A 108 20.98 -3.58 11.30
CA GLU A 108 20.78 -2.13 11.41
C GLU A 108 21.90 -1.33 10.73
N ALA A 109 23.17 -1.71 10.97
CA ALA A 109 24.31 -1.04 10.34
C ALA A 109 24.39 -1.26 8.82
N ARG A 110 23.80 -2.33 8.29
CA ARG A 110 23.68 -2.55 6.83
C ARG A 110 22.56 -1.70 6.24
N LEU A 111 21.41 -1.63 6.92
CA LEU A 111 20.28 -0.80 6.49
C LEU A 111 20.62 0.70 6.54
N ARG A 112 21.30 1.16 7.59
CA ARG A 112 21.79 2.55 7.70
C ARG A 112 22.77 2.89 6.56
N ARG A 113 23.72 2.00 6.26
CA ARG A 113 24.63 2.18 5.11
C ARG A 113 23.90 2.21 3.76
N LEU A 114 22.83 1.44 3.59
CA LEU A 114 22.00 1.54 2.39
C LEU A 114 21.35 2.92 2.32
N LEU A 115 20.78 3.41 3.41
CA LEU A 115 20.17 4.75 3.49
C LEU A 115 21.18 5.87 3.21
N ASP A 116 22.40 5.78 3.75
CA ASP A 116 23.47 6.75 3.49
C ASP A 116 23.86 6.80 2.01
N ASN A 117 23.74 5.66 1.32
CA ASN A 117 24.03 5.54 -0.11
C ASN A 117 22.84 5.91 -1.00
N VAL A 118 21.63 6.12 -0.45
CA VAL A 118 20.49 6.64 -1.22
C VAL A 118 20.74 8.12 -1.50
N ASN A 119 21.25 8.40 -2.69
CA ASN A 119 21.36 9.75 -3.20
C ASN A 119 20.02 10.15 -3.85
N PHE A 120 19.10 10.66 -3.03
CA PHE A 120 17.88 11.28 -3.52
C PHE A 120 18.13 12.77 -3.85
N ASP A 121 17.85 13.15 -5.09
CA ASP A 121 17.88 14.54 -5.53
C ASP A 121 16.44 15.09 -5.66
N PRO A 122 15.95 15.85 -4.66
CA PRO A 122 14.62 16.46 -4.70
C PRO A 122 14.48 17.48 -5.83
N SER A 123 15.59 17.96 -6.41
CA SER A 123 15.61 18.96 -7.49
C SER A 123 14.98 18.44 -8.79
N SER A 124 14.83 17.12 -8.93
CA SER A 124 14.15 16.48 -10.05
C SER A 124 12.62 16.65 -10.02
N ILE A 125 12.04 16.94 -8.85
CA ILE A 125 10.61 17.17 -8.69
C ILE A 125 10.31 18.62 -9.01
N VAL A 126 9.58 18.85 -10.10
CA VAL A 126 9.16 20.19 -10.53
C VAL A 126 7.64 20.26 -10.50
N ILE A 127 7.09 20.94 -9.50
CA ILE A 127 5.64 21.17 -9.36
C ILE A 127 5.12 22.09 -10.47
N LEU A 128 5.86 23.16 -10.74
CA LEU A 128 5.49 24.15 -11.73
C LEU A 128 6.70 24.48 -12.61
N THR A 129 6.65 24.05 -13.87
CA THR A 129 7.72 24.37 -14.82
C THR A 129 7.81 25.88 -15.07
N HIS A 130 8.96 26.37 -15.53
CA HIS A 130 9.11 27.78 -15.90
C HIS A 130 8.08 28.22 -16.96
N LYS A 131 7.82 27.35 -17.95
CA LYS A 131 6.81 27.61 -18.99
C LYS A 131 5.40 27.72 -18.41
N ALA A 132 5.02 26.80 -17.52
CA ALA A 132 3.72 26.84 -16.87
C ALA A 132 3.58 28.07 -15.95
N THR A 133 4.63 28.40 -15.19
CA THR A 133 4.68 29.59 -14.33
C THR A 133 4.45 30.86 -15.15
N SER A 134 5.18 31.03 -16.25
CA SER A 134 5.03 32.19 -17.12
C SER A 134 3.64 32.28 -17.76
N LEU A 135 3.05 31.14 -18.14
CA LEU A 135 1.68 31.11 -18.67
C LEU A 135 0.65 31.54 -17.62
N LEU A 136 0.76 31.04 -16.38
CA LEU A 136 -0.15 31.41 -15.30
C LEU A 136 0.05 32.87 -14.85
N GLU A 137 1.28 33.38 -14.85
CA GLU A 137 1.57 34.79 -14.57
C GLU A 137 0.97 35.69 -15.67
N ARG A 138 1.12 35.33 -16.95
CA ARG A 138 0.45 36.03 -18.06
C ARG A 138 -1.08 35.99 -17.97
N LEU A 139 -1.64 34.85 -17.57
CA LEU A 139 -3.09 34.70 -17.41
C LEU A 139 -3.60 35.55 -16.23
N LYS A 140 -2.86 35.58 -15.13
CA LYS A 140 -3.11 36.46 -13.97
C LYS A 140 -3.10 37.94 -14.36
N ASP A 141 -2.14 38.33 -15.20
CA ASP A 141 -1.98 39.71 -15.69
C ASP A 141 -2.90 40.05 -16.87
N SER A 142 -3.70 39.09 -17.33
CA SER A 142 -4.69 39.38 -18.34
C SER A 142 -5.84 40.21 -17.77
N ASN A 143 -6.45 41.01 -18.64
CA ASN A 143 -7.62 41.83 -18.32
C ASN A 143 -8.93 41.01 -18.32
N LEU A 144 -8.86 39.68 -18.12
CA LEU A 144 -10.05 38.81 -18.12
C LEU A 144 -11.04 39.20 -17.02
N ASP A 145 -10.53 39.59 -15.84
CA ASP A 145 -11.37 40.07 -14.73
C ASP A 145 -11.92 41.48 -14.98
N ASP A 146 -11.28 42.25 -15.87
CA ASP A 146 -11.68 43.62 -16.22
C ASP A 146 -12.67 43.67 -17.40
N LEU A 147 -13.00 42.52 -18.00
CA LEU A 147 -14.00 42.44 -19.08
C LEU A 147 -15.39 42.77 -18.53
N ASN A 148 -15.99 43.83 -19.07
CA ASN A 148 -17.36 44.18 -18.76
C ASN A 148 -18.34 43.25 -19.48
N PHE A 149 -18.57 42.07 -18.90
CA PHE A 149 -19.53 41.08 -19.40
C PHE A 149 -20.96 41.63 -19.51
N SER A 150 -21.33 42.63 -18.69
CA SER A 150 -22.65 43.25 -18.76
C SER A 150 -22.83 44.12 -20.01
N SER A 151 -21.77 44.77 -20.50
CA SER A 151 -21.80 45.51 -21.76
C SER A 151 -22.12 44.61 -22.96
N PHE A 152 -21.58 43.38 -23.00
CA PHE A 152 -21.89 42.41 -24.04
C PHE A 152 -23.36 41.97 -24.02
N SER A 153 -23.93 41.78 -22.83
CA SER A 153 -25.35 41.47 -22.69
C SER A 153 -26.25 42.64 -23.08
N ASN A 154 -25.84 43.89 -22.82
CA ASN A 154 -26.61 45.07 -23.21
C ASN A 154 -26.66 45.28 -24.73
N LEU A 155 -25.60 44.92 -25.46
CA LEU A 155 -25.57 44.98 -26.94
C LEU A 155 -26.62 44.06 -27.60
N MET A 156 -27.05 42.99 -26.91
CA MET A 156 -28.11 42.10 -27.41
C MET A 156 -29.51 42.73 -27.37
N TYR A 157 -29.73 43.70 -26.47
CA TYR A 157 -31.02 44.35 -26.28
C TYR A 157 -31.16 45.63 -27.10
N GLN A 158 -30.07 46.12 -27.68
CA GLN A 158 -30.11 47.26 -28.60
C GLN A 158 -30.61 46.78 -29.96
N LYS A 159 -31.74 47.33 -30.42
CA LYS A 159 -32.18 47.15 -31.80
C LYS A 159 -31.13 47.74 -32.73
N ILE A 160 -30.57 46.91 -33.63
CA ILE A 160 -29.53 47.34 -34.60
C ILE A 160 -30.09 48.41 -35.54
N THR A 161 -31.39 48.35 -35.83
CA THR A 161 -32.15 49.38 -36.55
C THR A 161 -33.53 49.55 -35.90
N PRO A 162 -34.07 50.78 -35.81
CA PRO A 162 -35.45 51.00 -35.36
C PRO A 162 -36.50 50.54 -36.39
N LEU A 163 -36.11 50.32 -37.65
CA LEU A 163 -36.99 49.96 -38.75
C LEU A 163 -36.93 48.46 -39.08
N ASP A 164 -38.08 47.85 -39.32
CA ASP A 164 -38.15 46.51 -39.90
C ASP A 164 -37.95 46.59 -41.42
N LEU A 165 -36.69 46.46 -41.86
CA LEU A 165 -36.33 46.59 -43.28
C LEU A 165 -37.03 45.58 -44.18
N HIS A 166 -37.44 44.42 -43.64
CA HIS A 166 -38.19 43.42 -44.40
C HIS A 166 -39.63 43.90 -44.63
N ASN A 167 -40.29 44.44 -43.60
CA ASN A 167 -41.62 45.03 -43.77
C ASN A 167 -41.59 46.25 -44.70
N VAL A 168 -40.58 47.11 -44.57
CA VAL A 168 -40.39 48.25 -45.49
C VAL A 168 -40.19 47.75 -46.93
N SER A 169 -39.41 46.66 -47.14
CA SER A 169 -39.26 46.02 -48.45
C SER A 169 -40.59 45.51 -49.01
N ILE A 170 -41.41 44.84 -48.19
CA ILE A 170 -42.72 44.32 -48.58
C ILE A 170 -43.66 45.46 -48.96
N GLU A 171 -43.71 46.53 -48.16
CA GLU A 171 -44.56 47.70 -48.41
C GLU A 171 -44.15 48.41 -49.70
N LEU A 172 -42.84 48.61 -49.94
CA LEU A 172 -42.34 49.19 -51.19
C LEU A 172 -42.71 48.34 -52.40
N LYS A 173 -42.53 47.00 -52.32
CA LYS A 173 -42.93 46.08 -53.40
C LYS A 173 -44.44 46.07 -53.64
N ALA A 174 -45.25 46.26 -52.60
CA ALA A 174 -46.70 46.35 -52.71
C ALA A 174 -47.15 47.67 -53.35
N GLU A 175 -46.47 48.77 -53.05
CA GLU A 175 -46.78 50.09 -53.60
C GLU A 175 -46.38 50.21 -55.08
N VAL A 176 -45.26 49.60 -55.46
CA VAL A 176 -44.82 49.45 -56.86
C VAL A 176 -45.92 48.84 -57.75
N LYS A 177 -46.71 47.88 -57.23
CA LYS A 177 -47.81 47.24 -57.96
C LYS A 177 -49.02 48.13 -58.18
N LYS A 178 -49.14 49.24 -57.43
CA LYS A 178 -50.25 50.20 -57.53
C LYS A 178 -49.92 51.40 -58.42
N LEU A 179 -48.66 51.56 -58.83
CA LEU A 179 -48.23 52.69 -59.63
C LEU A 179 -48.80 52.62 -61.07
N PRO A 180 -49.25 53.75 -61.63
CA PRO A 180 -49.73 53.81 -63.01
C PRO A 180 -48.58 53.60 -64.01
N THR A 181 -48.92 53.07 -65.19
CA THR A 181 -47.98 52.74 -66.27
C THR A 181 -47.13 53.93 -66.76
N SER A 182 -47.57 55.16 -66.51
CA SER A 182 -46.80 56.38 -66.81
C SER A 182 -45.58 56.60 -65.90
N GLN A 183 -45.45 55.83 -64.81
CA GLN A 183 -44.39 55.96 -63.81
C GLN A 183 -43.46 54.74 -63.74
N ILE A 184 -43.38 53.95 -64.83
CA ILE A 184 -42.57 52.71 -64.91
C ILE A 184 -41.10 52.91 -64.50
N SER A 185 -40.49 54.07 -64.78
CA SER A 185 -39.10 54.32 -64.39
C SER A 185 -38.92 54.34 -62.86
N TYR A 186 -39.89 54.89 -62.13
CA TYR A 186 -39.87 54.92 -60.66
C TYR A 186 -40.25 53.56 -60.06
N SER A 187 -41.03 52.75 -60.78
CA SER A 187 -41.45 51.43 -60.33
C SER A 187 -40.25 50.45 -60.29
N ALA A 188 -39.33 50.54 -61.25
CA ALA A 188 -38.10 49.76 -61.28
C ALA A 188 -37.14 50.15 -60.12
N GLU A 189 -36.92 51.45 -59.91
CA GLU A 189 -36.03 51.94 -58.85
C GLU A 189 -36.53 51.58 -57.45
N LEU A 190 -37.84 51.73 -57.20
CA LEU A 190 -38.46 51.32 -55.93
C LEU A 190 -38.41 49.80 -55.70
N ALA A 191 -38.53 49.00 -56.76
CA ALA A 191 -38.38 47.54 -56.67
C ALA A 191 -36.94 47.14 -56.30
N ASP A 192 -35.94 47.77 -56.92
CA ASP A 192 -34.53 47.56 -56.61
C ASP A 192 -34.20 47.95 -55.17
N ILE A 193 -34.68 49.11 -54.70
CA ILE A 193 -34.55 49.54 -53.29
C ILE A 193 -35.17 48.50 -52.36
N GLY A 194 -36.37 47.99 -52.70
CA GLY A 194 -37.01 46.92 -51.93
C GLY A 194 -36.15 45.65 -51.85
N ILE A 195 -35.51 45.24 -52.94
CA ILE A 195 -34.60 44.08 -52.95
C ILE A 195 -33.37 44.33 -52.08
N ILE A 196 -32.76 45.52 -52.19
CA ILE A 196 -31.59 45.91 -51.40
C ILE A 196 -31.91 45.92 -49.90
N LEU A 197 -33.06 46.47 -49.50
CA LEU A 197 -33.51 46.50 -48.09
C LEU A 197 -33.73 45.10 -47.51
N ASP A 198 -34.25 44.17 -48.31
CA ASP A 198 -34.41 42.77 -47.92
C ASP A 198 -33.04 42.07 -47.78
N GLY A 199 -32.10 42.39 -48.66
CA GLY A 199 -30.70 41.97 -48.55
C GLY A 199 -30.04 42.46 -47.25
N TYR A 200 -30.23 43.73 -46.90
CA TYR A 200 -29.73 44.29 -45.63
C TYR A 200 -30.41 43.67 -44.41
N HIS A 201 -31.70 43.34 -44.47
CA HIS A 201 -32.38 42.62 -43.39
C HIS A 201 -31.68 41.29 -43.07
N ASN A 202 -31.31 40.52 -44.10
CA ASN A 202 -30.60 39.26 -43.93
C ASN A 202 -29.19 39.46 -43.32
N GLN A 203 -28.45 40.48 -43.76
CA GLN A 203 -27.16 40.82 -43.16
C GLN A 203 -27.28 41.24 -41.68
N LEU A 204 -28.30 42.02 -41.33
CA LEU A 204 -28.57 42.41 -39.95
C LEU A 204 -28.88 41.20 -39.06
N LYS A 205 -29.58 40.20 -39.60
CA LYS A 205 -29.83 38.93 -38.91
C LYS A 205 -28.53 38.17 -38.62
N GLU A 206 -27.59 38.11 -39.57
CA GLU A 206 -26.28 37.50 -39.37
C GLU A 206 -25.45 38.22 -38.28
N VAL A 207 -25.51 39.55 -38.24
CA VAL A 207 -24.88 40.35 -37.18
C VAL A 207 -25.51 40.02 -35.82
N GLN A 208 -26.83 39.93 -35.75
CA GLN A 208 -27.54 39.58 -34.52
C GLN A 208 -27.21 38.16 -34.03
N ASP A 209 -27.11 37.20 -34.94
CA ASP A 209 -26.67 35.84 -34.62
C ASP A 209 -25.21 35.80 -34.11
N SER A 210 -24.35 36.63 -34.71
CA SER A 210 -22.94 36.77 -34.29
C SER A 210 -22.81 37.38 -32.89
N LEU A 211 -23.61 38.42 -32.60
CA LEU A 211 -23.69 39.03 -31.27
C LEU A 211 -24.20 38.02 -30.23
N SER A 212 -25.19 37.19 -30.59
CA SER A 212 -25.71 36.13 -29.71
C SER A 212 -24.65 35.09 -29.36
N LYS A 213 -23.88 34.65 -30.37
CA LYS A 213 -22.75 33.73 -30.17
C LYS A 213 -21.67 34.34 -29.28
N LEU A 214 -21.33 35.61 -29.51
CA LEU A 214 -20.36 36.35 -28.71
C LEU A 214 -20.79 36.48 -27.25
N ASN A 215 -22.05 36.82 -26.99
CA ASN A 215 -22.58 36.92 -25.63
C ASN A 215 -22.55 35.57 -24.89
N ARG A 216 -22.93 34.48 -25.56
CA ARG A 216 -22.82 33.12 -24.98
C ARG A 216 -21.37 32.74 -24.66
N ALA A 217 -20.43 33.10 -25.54
CA ALA A 217 -19.02 32.85 -25.31
C ALA A 217 -18.50 33.67 -24.12
N ALA A 218 -18.87 34.94 -24.04
CA ALA A 218 -18.51 35.84 -22.93
C ALA A 218 -19.06 35.32 -21.59
N GLN A 219 -20.33 34.88 -21.53
CA GLN A 219 -20.90 34.25 -20.35
C GLN A 219 -20.16 32.98 -19.94
N LYS A 220 -19.84 32.09 -20.90
CA LYS A 220 -19.03 30.90 -20.61
C LYS A 220 -17.64 31.24 -20.04
N ILE A 221 -17.02 32.31 -20.52
CA ILE A 221 -15.73 32.78 -19.98
C ILE A 221 -15.94 33.25 -18.54
N LYS A 222 -16.96 34.09 -18.27
CA LYS A 222 -17.30 34.57 -16.93
C LYS A 222 -17.56 33.44 -15.94
N ASP A 223 -18.36 32.46 -16.33
CA ASP A 223 -18.72 31.33 -15.48
C ASP A 223 -17.49 30.48 -15.14
N LYS A 224 -16.61 30.28 -16.13
CA LYS A 224 -15.36 29.52 -15.96
C LYS A 224 -14.22 30.32 -15.35
N SER A 225 -14.31 31.65 -15.29
CA SER A 225 -13.31 32.55 -14.71
C SER A 225 -13.53 32.84 -13.23
N SER A 226 -14.49 32.18 -12.59
CA SER A 226 -14.65 32.23 -11.15
C SER A 226 -14.13 30.94 -10.52
N TYR A 227 -13.29 31.06 -9.50
CA TYR A 227 -12.88 29.93 -8.66
C TYR A 227 -13.45 30.16 -7.26
N GLY A 228 -14.60 29.52 -6.98
CA GLY A 228 -15.39 29.84 -5.79
C GLY A 228 -15.93 31.27 -5.86
N SER A 229 -15.68 32.07 -4.82
CA SER A 229 -16.08 33.48 -4.74
C SER A 229 -15.00 34.47 -5.19
N ARG A 230 -13.85 34.00 -5.70
CA ARG A 230 -12.71 34.84 -6.08
C ARG A 230 -12.56 34.94 -7.60
N GLY A 231 -12.08 36.10 -8.07
CA GLY A 231 -11.70 36.31 -9.47
C GLY A 231 -10.49 35.45 -9.88
N ILE A 232 -10.27 35.29 -11.19
CA ILE A 232 -9.18 34.48 -11.74
C ILE A 232 -7.82 34.98 -11.22
N ARG A 233 -7.62 36.30 -11.14
CA ARG A 233 -6.35 36.92 -10.75
C ARG A 233 -5.95 36.54 -9.33
N ASP A 234 -6.89 36.59 -8.39
CA ASP A 234 -6.65 36.22 -6.99
C ASP A 234 -6.42 34.72 -6.84
N ALA A 235 -7.22 33.90 -7.54
CA ALA A 235 -7.08 32.45 -7.52
C ALA A 235 -5.71 32.01 -8.05
N LEU A 236 -5.27 32.57 -9.19
CA LEU A 236 -3.95 32.30 -9.76
C LEU A 236 -2.81 32.80 -8.88
N THR A 237 -2.97 33.96 -8.24
CA THR A 237 -1.96 34.48 -7.30
C THR A 237 -1.72 33.51 -6.15
N ILE A 238 -2.80 33.00 -5.54
CA ILE A 238 -2.72 32.03 -4.46
C ILE A 238 -2.09 30.73 -4.95
N LEU A 239 -2.53 30.22 -6.10
CA LEU A 239 -2.07 28.94 -6.64
C LEU A 239 -0.57 28.98 -7.00
N ILE A 240 -0.10 30.04 -7.65
CA ILE A 240 1.32 30.22 -7.96
C ILE A 240 2.15 30.31 -6.67
N LYS A 241 1.67 31.05 -5.66
CA LYS A 241 2.36 31.17 -4.36
C LYS A 241 2.46 29.82 -3.64
N GLN A 242 1.36 29.05 -3.63
CA GLN A 242 1.32 27.72 -3.03
C GLN A 242 2.25 26.76 -3.75
N ALA A 243 2.25 26.74 -5.09
CA ALA A 243 3.15 25.91 -5.89
C ALA A 243 4.63 26.25 -5.63
N LYS A 244 5.00 27.54 -5.60
CA LYS A 244 6.37 27.98 -5.28
C LYS A 244 6.78 27.59 -3.85
N SER A 245 5.86 27.70 -2.89
CA SER A 245 6.11 27.32 -1.49
C SER A 245 6.30 25.80 -1.35
N ALA A 246 5.46 25.01 -2.01
CA ALA A 246 5.59 23.56 -2.04
C ALA A 246 6.90 23.11 -2.70
N GLN A 247 7.28 23.73 -3.82
CA GLN A 247 8.55 23.48 -4.49
C GLN A 247 9.74 23.74 -3.54
N TYR A 248 9.74 24.90 -2.87
CA TYR A 248 10.76 25.24 -1.87
C TYR A 248 10.84 24.22 -0.73
N LEU A 249 9.70 23.76 -0.22
CA LEU A 249 9.66 22.73 0.84
C LEU A 249 10.23 21.40 0.36
N ILE A 250 9.95 20.97 -0.87
CA ILE A 250 10.52 19.76 -1.44
C ILE A 250 12.04 19.89 -1.61
N GLU A 251 12.51 21.01 -2.14
CA GLU A 251 13.94 21.26 -2.35
C GLU A 251 14.73 21.34 -1.04
N LYS A 252 14.16 21.99 -0.01
CA LYS A 252 14.83 22.13 1.30
C LYS A 252 14.68 20.92 2.21
N ASN A 253 13.48 20.37 2.30
CA ASN A 253 13.12 19.39 3.32
C ASN A 253 12.85 18.00 2.75
N GLY A 254 12.65 17.84 1.44
CA GLY A 254 12.29 16.55 0.84
C GLY A 254 13.31 15.45 1.12
N LYS A 255 14.61 15.78 1.04
CA LYS A 255 15.68 14.83 1.40
C LYS A 255 15.65 14.46 2.89
N ASN A 256 15.38 15.41 3.77
CA ASN A 256 15.32 15.16 5.20
C ASN A 256 14.08 14.35 5.59
N ALA A 257 12.92 14.63 4.99
CA ALA A 257 11.69 13.88 5.21
C ALA A 257 11.85 12.41 4.81
N ILE A 258 12.45 12.13 3.64
CA ILE A 258 12.71 10.75 3.21
C ILE A 258 13.71 10.06 4.14
N LYS A 259 14.71 10.79 4.64
CA LYS A 259 15.65 10.24 5.64
C LYS A 259 14.95 9.90 6.94
N GLU A 260 14.09 10.79 7.44
CA GLU A 260 13.32 10.58 8.66
C GLU A 260 12.40 9.36 8.54
N ASP A 261 11.65 9.23 7.44
CA ASP A 261 10.81 8.06 7.16
C ASP A 261 11.64 6.77 7.09
N ALA A 262 12.80 6.82 6.45
CA ALA A 262 13.68 5.65 6.37
C ALA A 262 14.32 5.30 7.72
N GLU A 263 14.65 6.28 8.56
CA GLU A 263 15.10 6.06 9.93
C GLU A 263 14.01 5.39 10.78
N HIS A 264 12.77 5.86 10.67
CA HIS A 264 11.61 5.22 11.31
C HIS A 264 11.45 3.77 10.85
N PHE A 265 11.50 3.52 9.53
CA PHE A 265 11.44 2.16 8.99
C PHE A 265 12.53 1.24 9.54
N ILE A 266 13.78 1.72 9.62
CA ILE A 266 14.91 0.94 10.16
C ILE A 266 14.66 0.58 11.63
N ASN A 267 14.17 1.53 12.42
CA ASN A 267 13.87 1.32 13.83
C ASN A 267 12.72 0.32 14.01
N ASP A 268 11.63 0.47 13.27
CA ASP A 268 10.46 -0.41 13.33
C ASP A 268 10.80 -1.83 12.89
N LEU A 269 11.52 -1.98 11.77
CA LEU A 269 12.00 -3.28 11.31
C LEU A 269 12.95 -3.90 12.33
N GLY A 270 13.84 -3.10 12.93
CA GLY A 270 14.72 -3.54 14.01
C GLY A 270 13.94 -4.07 15.21
N ALA A 271 12.90 -3.37 15.63
CA ALA A 271 12.02 -3.79 16.72
C ALA A 271 11.22 -5.05 16.39
N LEU A 272 10.72 -5.18 15.15
CA LEU A 272 10.03 -6.39 14.69
C LEU A 272 10.95 -7.61 14.68
N ILE A 273 12.21 -7.45 14.27
CA ILE A 273 13.21 -8.53 14.33
C ILE A 273 13.46 -8.95 15.78
N ASP A 274 13.60 -8.00 16.69
CA ASP A 274 13.80 -8.29 18.12
C ASP A 274 12.57 -8.99 18.72
N GLN A 275 11.36 -8.51 18.41
CA GLN A 275 10.10 -9.13 18.85
C GLN A 275 9.95 -10.55 18.32
N TYR A 276 10.27 -10.78 17.04
CA TYR A 276 10.23 -12.11 16.46
C TYR A 276 11.28 -13.04 17.07
N ALA A 277 12.50 -12.54 17.30
CA ALA A 277 13.55 -13.29 17.98
C ALA A 277 13.13 -13.67 19.40
N GLN A 278 12.51 -12.74 20.13
CA GLN A 278 11.95 -12.98 21.45
C GLN A 278 10.82 -14.00 21.40
N HIS A 279 9.90 -13.88 20.43
CA HIS A 279 8.83 -14.85 20.24
C HIS A 279 9.37 -16.26 19.97
N VAL A 280 10.36 -16.42 19.08
CA VAL A 280 11.00 -17.71 18.82
C VAL A 280 11.71 -18.23 20.07
N PHE A 281 12.42 -17.36 20.79
CA PHE A 281 13.06 -17.72 22.06
C PHE A 281 12.03 -18.24 23.05
N ASP A 282 10.92 -17.54 23.23
CA ASP A 282 9.83 -17.91 24.12
C ASP A 282 9.16 -19.21 23.67
N GLN A 283 8.81 -19.38 22.40
CA GLN A 283 8.17 -20.61 21.90
C GLN A 283 9.07 -21.86 22.06
N VAL A 284 10.40 -21.69 21.96
CA VAL A 284 11.36 -22.79 22.09
C VAL A 284 11.78 -23.04 23.54
N SER A 285 11.85 -21.99 24.37
CA SER A 285 12.19 -22.09 25.79
C SER A 285 10.99 -22.43 26.67
N ILE A 286 9.79 -22.02 26.27
CA ILE A 286 8.53 -22.18 27.00
C ILE A 286 7.77 -23.39 26.44
N LYS A 287 7.19 -24.11 27.39
CA LYS A 287 6.26 -25.22 27.29
C LYS A 287 5.33 -25.16 26.07
N HIS A 288 5.59 -25.98 25.06
CA HIS A 288 4.50 -26.65 24.37
C HIS A 288 4.12 -27.86 25.23
N ASN A 289 2.82 -28.04 25.48
CA ASN A 289 2.29 -29.30 25.99
C ASN A 289 2.63 -30.40 24.96
N PHE A 290 3.85 -30.95 25.01
CA PHE A 290 4.05 -32.34 24.66
C PHE A 290 3.37 -33.15 25.76
N VAL A 291 2.04 -33.20 25.68
CA VAL A 291 1.35 -34.36 26.22
C VAL A 291 1.99 -35.50 25.44
N PHE A 292 2.73 -36.37 26.11
CA PHE A 292 2.93 -37.73 25.65
C PHE A 292 1.54 -38.37 25.67
N GLN A 293 0.68 -37.97 24.73
CA GLN A 293 -0.47 -38.77 24.37
C GLN A 293 0.18 -39.96 23.69
N SER A 294 0.27 -41.04 24.46
CA SER A 294 0.42 -42.40 23.98
C SER A 294 -0.17 -42.50 22.58
N PHE A 295 0.69 -42.69 21.58
CA PHE A 295 0.27 -42.96 20.20
C PHE A 295 -0.53 -44.27 20.22
N ILE A 296 -1.85 -44.17 20.30
CA ILE A 296 -2.80 -45.24 19.97
C ILE A 296 -3.50 -44.76 18.71
N PRO A 297 -3.16 -45.25 17.51
CA PRO A 297 -4.01 -45.03 16.36
C PRO A 297 -5.18 -46.03 16.43
N TYR A 298 -6.38 -45.47 16.33
CA TYR A 298 -7.68 -46.12 16.15
C TYR A 298 -7.63 -47.27 15.12
N PHE A 299 -8.26 -48.40 15.46
CA PHE A 299 -8.97 -49.23 14.48
C PHE A 299 -10.31 -49.70 15.07
N ASP A 300 -11.37 -49.28 14.37
CA ASP A 300 -12.79 -49.49 14.61
C ASP A 300 -13.23 -50.91 14.22
N LYS A 301 -14.11 -51.54 15.04
CA LYS A 301 -15.28 -52.30 14.56
C LYS A 301 -16.17 -52.83 15.68
N SER A 302 -17.35 -52.19 15.78
CA SER A 302 -18.71 -52.78 15.76
C SER A 302 -19.18 -53.75 16.87
N ASN A 303 -20.35 -53.40 17.43
CA ASN A 303 -21.42 -54.29 17.92
C ASN A 303 -21.02 -55.56 18.67
N PHE A 304 -21.36 -55.65 19.97
CA PHE A 304 -22.24 -56.73 20.45
C PHE A 304 -22.74 -56.41 21.87
N LEU A 305 -24.06 -56.53 22.01
CA LEU A 305 -24.92 -56.65 23.20
C LEU A 305 -24.19 -57.16 24.46
N SER A 306 -24.56 -56.76 25.67
CA SER A 306 -25.78 -57.24 26.33
C SER A 306 -25.77 -56.82 27.80
N SER A 307 -26.96 -56.51 28.33
CA SER A 307 -27.42 -56.77 29.70
C SER A 307 -26.66 -56.18 30.88
#